data_AF-A0A6I6CCN3-F1
#
_entry.id   AF-A0A6I6CCN3-F1
#
_cell.length_a   1.000
_cell.length_b   1.000
_cell.length_c   1.000
_cell.angle_alpha   90.00
_cell.angle_beta   90.00
_cell.angle_gamma   90.00
#
_symmetry.space_group_name_H-M   'P 1'
#
loop_
_entity.id
_entity.type
_entity.pdbx_description
1 polymer ?
#
loop_
_entity_poly.entity_id
_entity_poly.type
_entity_poly.pdbx_seq_one_letter_code
_entity_poly.pdbx_strand_id
1 'polypeptide(L)'
;MLGKYNFTKKEAELVIKFFEPSVASIYIWIEYINDIFKINNLKFDKLDETINKLNKLEFLDEFQDLKDEFLVTYEKILYYLIKLDIEKINYQRDIIQPKMRVLKECFLLTDAIVKYCYDFVKKNKNTPNLDDLNVFFINRLLAYVKTIEFFNKNTKKNLSKQNLEVIEKMKACSNLEEWQKSLDLIIGDYEDNHLDYLYLNDDYNDYFWKIVNKISQMQAICEIAVNIKYNLNDNQD
;
A
#
# COMPACT_ATOMS: atom_id res chain seq x y z
N MET A 1 -5.09 -4.86 -28.55
CA MET A 1 -5.41 -5.71 -27.38
C MET A 1 -6.31 -4.90 -26.48
N LEU A 2 -7.35 -5.50 -25.87
CA LEU A 2 -8.33 -4.78 -25.04
C LEU A 2 -7.74 -4.46 -23.66
N GLY A 3 -6.70 -3.63 -23.62
CA GLY A 3 -6.30 -2.96 -22.37
C GLY A 3 -7.41 -2.00 -21.95
N LYS A 4 -7.73 -1.90 -20.65
CA LYS A 4 -8.78 -0.96 -20.18
C LYS A 4 -8.43 0.51 -20.46
N TYR A 5 -7.15 0.82 -20.69
CA TYR A 5 -6.67 2.17 -21.02
C TYR A 5 -6.03 2.18 -22.41
N ASN A 6 -6.67 2.88 -23.34
CA ASN A 6 -6.11 3.09 -24.68
C ASN A 6 -5.32 4.41 -24.68
N PHE A 7 -4.10 4.36 -24.16
CA PHE A 7 -3.15 5.46 -24.26
C PHE A 7 -2.63 5.57 -25.70
N THR A 8 -2.64 6.78 -26.25
CA THR A 8 -1.72 7.10 -27.35
C THR A 8 -0.29 7.19 -26.80
N LYS A 9 0.73 7.00 -27.66
CA LYS A 9 2.14 7.11 -27.24
C LYS A 9 2.43 8.40 -26.45
N LYS A 10 1.92 9.54 -26.93
CA LYS A 10 2.06 10.84 -26.25
C LYS A 10 1.39 10.88 -24.87
N GLU A 11 0.23 10.25 -24.73
CA GLU A 11 -0.45 10.18 -23.42
C GLU A 11 0.30 9.24 -22.46
N ALA A 12 0.88 8.14 -22.96
CA ALA A 12 1.70 7.24 -22.15
C ALA A 12 2.96 7.95 -21.61
N GLU A 13 3.68 8.68 -22.46
CA GLU A 13 4.84 9.51 -22.07
C GLU A 13 4.49 10.54 -20.98
N LEU A 14 3.27 11.06 -21.00
CA LEU A 14 2.78 12.00 -19.99
C LEU A 14 2.50 11.33 -18.63
N VAL A 15 2.09 10.07 -18.63
CA VAL A 15 1.72 9.34 -17.41
C VAL A 15 2.89 8.60 -16.77
N ILE A 16 3.92 8.24 -17.55
CA ILE A 16 5.03 7.41 -17.08
C ILE A 16 5.77 7.98 -15.87
N LYS A 17 5.92 9.32 -15.80
CA LYS A 17 6.55 10.04 -14.68
C LYS A 17 5.88 9.85 -13.31
N PHE A 18 4.61 9.43 -13.29
CA PHE A 18 3.89 9.08 -12.06
C PHE A 18 3.92 7.56 -11.80
N PHE A 19 3.96 6.77 -12.86
CA PHE A 19 3.96 5.31 -12.80
C PHE A 19 5.27 4.76 -12.25
N GLU A 20 6.40 5.22 -12.78
CA GLU A 20 7.74 4.75 -12.38
C GLU A 20 8.00 4.85 -10.86
N PRO A 21 7.83 6.01 -10.20
CA PRO A 21 8.03 6.10 -8.74
C PRO A 21 7.02 5.27 -7.94
N SER A 22 5.82 5.03 -8.48
CA SER A 22 4.83 4.15 -7.86
C SER A 22 5.28 2.68 -7.91
N VAL A 23 5.79 2.23 -9.05
CA VAL A 23 6.33 0.89 -9.26
C VAL A 23 7.62 0.66 -8.46
N ALA A 24 8.48 1.67 -8.34
CA ALA A 24 9.68 1.59 -7.50
C ALA A 24 9.35 1.19 -6.05
N SER A 25 8.24 1.70 -5.52
CA SER A 25 7.76 1.34 -4.19
C SER A 25 7.36 -0.15 -4.11
N ILE A 26 6.81 -0.73 -5.18
CA ILE A 26 6.50 -2.18 -5.25
C ILE A 26 7.78 -3.02 -5.15
N TYR A 27 8.84 -2.65 -5.87
CA TYR A 27 10.12 -3.39 -5.81
C TYR A 27 10.67 -3.46 -4.40
N ILE A 28 10.74 -2.31 -3.72
CA ILE A 28 11.24 -2.20 -2.35
C ILE A 28 10.46 -3.14 -1.41
N TRP A 29 9.12 -3.14 -1.53
CA TRP A 29 8.28 -3.99 -0.71
C TRP A 29 8.45 -5.48 -1.01
N ILE A 30 8.63 -5.88 -2.28
CA ILE A 30 8.89 -7.29 -2.62
C ILE A 30 10.24 -7.74 -2.06
N GLU A 31 11.30 -6.97 -2.25
CA GLU A 31 12.64 -7.27 -1.72
C GLU A 31 12.61 -7.45 -0.20
N TYR A 32 11.98 -6.50 0.48
CA TYR A 32 11.85 -6.53 1.93
C TYR A 32 11.09 -7.77 2.45
N ILE A 33 10.00 -8.14 1.78
CA ILE A 33 9.23 -9.35 2.14
C ILE A 33 10.02 -10.62 1.87
N ASN A 34 10.70 -10.69 0.73
CA ASN A 34 11.55 -11.83 0.38
C ASN A 34 12.66 -12.06 1.41
N ASP A 35 13.28 -11.00 1.91
CA ASP A 35 14.31 -11.11 2.94
C ASP A 35 13.73 -11.63 4.27
N ILE A 36 12.51 -11.21 4.63
CA ILE A 36 11.83 -11.75 5.82
C ILE A 36 11.47 -13.22 5.63
N PHE A 37 11.02 -13.64 4.44
CA PHE A 37 10.81 -15.05 4.14
C PHE A 37 12.09 -15.87 4.29
N LYS A 38 13.23 -15.38 3.78
CA LYS A 38 14.53 -16.04 3.95
C LYS A 38 14.92 -16.19 5.41
N ILE A 39 14.78 -15.13 6.21
CA ILE A 39 15.07 -15.15 7.66
C ILE A 39 14.24 -16.23 8.38
N ASN A 40 12.99 -16.41 7.97
CA ASN A 40 12.07 -17.39 8.54
C ASN A 40 12.19 -18.79 7.88
N ASN A 41 13.17 -19.02 7.01
CA ASN A 41 13.34 -20.25 6.22
C ASN A 41 12.08 -20.66 5.42
N LEU A 42 11.27 -19.68 5.01
CA LEU A 42 10.10 -19.89 4.18
C LEU A 42 10.50 -19.79 2.70
N LYS A 43 10.00 -20.71 1.87
CA LYS A 43 10.24 -20.70 0.42
C LYS A 43 8.97 -20.33 -0.33
N PHE A 44 9.02 -19.24 -1.08
CA PHE A 44 7.90 -18.79 -1.92
C PHE A 44 8.38 -18.01 -3.15
N ASP A 45 8.69 -18.72 -4.23
CA ASP A 45 9.40 -18.17 -5.39
C ASP A 45 8.55 -17.24 -6.29
N LYS A 46 7.23 -17.15 -6.06
CA LYS A 46 6.33 -16.38 -6.93
C LYS A 46 6.49 -14.86 -6.82
N LEU A 47 7.07 -14.38 -5.73
CA LEU A 47 7.42 -12.97 -5.59
C LEU A 47 8.59 -12.60 -6.52
N ASP A 48 9.57 -13.50 -6.67
CA ASP A 48 10.66 -13.32 -7.63
C ASP A 48 10.16 -13.37 -9.08
N GLU A 49 9.17 -14.21 -9.38
CA GLU A 49 8.47 -14.19 -10.68
C GLU A 49 7.80 -12.83 -10.95
N THR A 50 7.22 -12.21 -9.92
CA THR A 50 6.59 -10.88 -10.04
C THR A 50 7.64 -9.80 -10.33
N ILE A 51 8.80 -9.80 -9.65
CA ILE A 51 9.92 -8.90 -9.95
C ILE A 51 10.38 -9.07 -11.41
N ASN A 52 10.56 -10.32 -11.85
CA ASN A 52 11.00 -10.59 -13.22
C ASN A 52 10.02 -10.10 -14.28
N LYS A 53 8.72 -10.07 -13.97
CA LYS A 53 7.69 -9.50 -14.85
C LYS A 53 7.68 -7.97 -14.80
N LEU A 54 7.81 -7.36 -13.62
CA LEU A 54 7.94 -5.90 -13.48
C LEU A 54 9.11 -5.36 -14.32
N ASN A 55 10.25 -6.07 -14.31
CA ASN A 55 11.46 -5.69 -15.07
C ASN A 55 11.29 -5.76 -16.60
N LYS A 56 10.24 -6.43 -17.07
CA LYS A 56 9.96 -6.66 -18.49
C LYS A 56 8.73 -5.90 -18.99
N LEU A 57 8.15 -5.03 -18.16
CA LEU A 57 7.02 -4.20 -18.58
C LEU A 57 7.48 -3.23 -19.67
N GLU A 58 6.86 -3.34 -20.85
CA GLU A 58 7.05 -2.42 -21.97
C GLU A 58 5.92 -1.40 -22.04
N PHE A 59 4.72 -1.77 -21.56
CA PHE A 59 3.53 -0.94 -21.64
C PHE A 59 2.76 -0.83 -20.32
N LEU A 60 2.06 0.30 -20.12
CA LEU A 60 1.28 0.58 -18.91
C LEU A 60 0.07 -0.37 -18.73
N ASP A 61 -0.47 -0.91 -19.82
CA ASP A 61 -1.58 -1.86 -19.78
C ASP A 61 -1.14 -3.26 -19.31
N GLU A 62 0.10 -3.67 -19.62
CA GLU A 62 0.68 -4.93 -19.11
C GLU A 62 0.76 -4.96 -17.57
N PHE A 63 0.88 -3.79 -16.94
CA PHE A 63 0.86 -3.70 -15.48
C PHE A 63 -0.49 -4.16 -14.90
N GLN A 64 -1.61 -4.02 -15.62
CA GLN A 64 -2.91 -4.48 -15.14
C GLN A 64 -2.98 -6.00 -15.06
N ASP A 65 -2.49 -6.67 -16.10
CA ASP A 65 -2.42 -8.13 -16.15
C ASP A 65 -1.51 -8.63 -15.03
N LEU A 66 -0.35 -7.99 -14.85
CA LEU A 66 0.56 -8.30 -13.76
C LEU A 66 -0.05 -8.07 -12.38
N LYS A 67 -0.80 -6.98 -12.19
CA LYS A 67 -1.52 -6.71 -10.94
C LYS A 67 -2.56 -7.80 -10.67
N ASP A 68 -3.35 -8.19 -11.66
CA ASP A 68 -4.37 -9.22 -11.50
C ASP A 68 -3.74 -10.59 -11.18
N GLU A 69 -2.63 -10.93 -11.84
CA GLU A 69 -1.82 -12.11 -11.48
C GLU A 69 -1.24 -12.01 -10.06
N PHE A 70 -0.72 -10.85 -9.68
CA PHE A 70 -0.20 -10.61 -8.34
C PHE A 70 -1.29 -10.78 -7.29
N LEU A 71 -2.52 -10.30 -7.52
CA LEU A 71 -3.63 -10.49 -6.59
C LEU A 71 -3.94 -11.97 -6.34
N VAL A 72 -3.86 -12.80 -7.38
CA VAL A 72 -3.96 -14.26 -7.25
C VAL A 72 -2.77 -14.83 -6.46
N THR A 73 -1.56 -14.33 -6.70
CA THR A 73 -0.36 -14.73 -5.93
C THR A 73 -0.47 -14.33 -4.45
N TYR A 74 -0.97 -13.13 -4.16
CA TYR A 74 -1.23 -12.65 -2.80
C TYR A 74 -2.20 -13.58 -2.06
N GLU A 75 -3.29 -14.01 -2.69
CA GLU A 75 -4.23 -14.96 -2.06
C GLU A 75 -3.56 -16.31 -1.77
N LYS A 76 -2.70 -16.79 -2.69
CA LYS A 76 -1.91 -18.01 -2.48
C LYS A 76 -0.92 -17.87 -1.33
N ILE A 77 -0.30 -16.70 -1.17
CA ILE A 77 0.59 -16.40 -0.03
C ILE A 77 -0.21 -16.45 1.27
N LEU A 78 -1.36 -15.77 1.35
CA LEU A 78 -2.17 -15.79 2.56
C LEU A 78 -2.61 -17.20 2.94
N TYR A 79 -3.03 -18.00 1.95
CA TYR A 79 -3.37 -19.40 2.17
C TYR A 79 -2.18 -20.22 2.69
N TYR A 80 -0.99 -19.98 2.13
CA TYR A 80 0.25 -20.60 2.60
C TYR A 80 0.55 -20.22 4.06
N LEU A 81 0.43 -18.94 4.44
CA LEU A 81 0.65 -18.49 5.82
C LEU A 81 -0.36 -19.12 6.80
N ILE A 82 -1.64 -19.21 6.41
CA ILE A 82 -2.68 -19.90 7.20
C ILE A 82 -2.32 -21.38 7.39
N LYS A 83 -1.79 -22.04 6.34
CA LYS A 83 -1.34 -23.43 6.44
C LYS A 83 -0.19 -23.57 7.45
N LEU A 84 0.78 -22.66 7.43
CA LEU A 84 1.86 -22.63 8.43
C LEU A 84 1.32 -22.47 9.85
N ASP A 85 0.32 -21.60 10.05
CA ASP A 85 -0.35 -21.40 11.34
C ASP A 85 -1.01 -22.71 11.84
N ILE A 86 -1.75 -23.40 10.96
CA ILE A 86 -2.41 -24.69 11.27
C ILE A 86 -1.39 -25.77 11.61
N GLU A 87 -0.26 -25.80 10.88
CA GLU A 87 0.85 -26.74 11.10
C GLU A 87 1.73 -26.34 12.30
N LYS A 88 1.44 -25.22 12.97
CA LYS A 88 2.20 -24.67 14.11
C LYS A 88 3.66 -24.43 13.79
N ILE A 89 3.96 -24.06 12.55
CA ILE A 89 5.30 -23.63 12.14
C ILE A 89 5.50 -22.21 12.68
N ASN A 90 6.58 -22.00 13.43
CA ASN A 90 6.89 -20.68 13.98
C ASN A 90 7.51 -19.80 12.89
N TYR A 91 6.93 -18.61 12.67
CA TYR A 91 7.46 -17.58 11.78
C TYR A 91 6.99 -16.20 12.28
N GLN A 92 7.64 -15.14 11.80
CA GLN A 92 7.30 -13.75 12.13
C GLN A 92 6.00 -13.30 11.43
N ARG A 93 4.88 -13.89 11.84
CA ARG A 93 3.54 -13.66 11.28
C ARG A 93 3.12 -12.21 11.30
N ASP A 94 3.29 -11.55 12.45
CA ASP A 94 2.86 -10.17 12.67
C ASP A 94 3.72 -9.17 11.90
N ILE A 95 4.83 -9.63 11.34
CA ILE A 95 5.68 -8.87 10.44
C ILE A 95 5.28 -9.14 8.98
N ILE A 96 5.16 -10.41 8.60
CA ILE A 96 4.92 -10.81 7.21
C ILE A 96 3.52 -10.41 6.74
N GLN A 97 2.47 -10.70 7.51
CA GLN A 97 1.09 -10.51 7.05
C GLN A 97 0.75 -9.02 6.78
N PRO A 98 1.11 -8.06 7.67
CA PRO A 98 0.87 -6.64 7.39
C PRO A 98 1.63 -6.15 6.16
N LYS A 99 2.89 -6.58 5.98
CA LYS A 99 3.71 -6.19 4.82
C LYS A 99 3.16 -6.72 3.51
N MET A 100 2.64 -7.94 3.49
CA MET A 100 1.92 -8.46 2.32
C MET A 100 0.70 -7.61 1.95
N ARG A 101 -0.02 -7.07 2.94
CA ARG A 101 -1.17 -6.18 2.72
C ARG A 101 -0.74 -4.80 2.21
N VAL A 102 0.40 -4.31 2.68
CA VAL A 102 1.04 -3.09 2.18
C VAL A 102 1.44 -3.28 0.71
N LEU A 103 2.15 -4.35 0.37
CA LEU A 103 2.53 -4.66 -1.01
C LEU A 103 1.29 -4.73 -1.93
N LYS A 104 0.21 -5.36 -1.46
CA LYS A 104 -1.07 -5.36 -2.19
C LYS A 104 -1.63 -3.96 -2.40
N GLU A 105 -1.55 -3.09 -1.40
CA GLU A 105 -1.98 -1.69 -1.56
C GLU A 105 -1.13 -0.96 -2.60
N CYS A 106 0.19 -1.17 -2.64
CA CYS A 106 1.06 -0.56 -3.65
C CYS A 106 0.62 -0.91 -5.08
N PHE A 107 0.31 -2.18 -5.34
CA PHE A 107 -0.23 -2.62 -6.63
C PHE A 107 -1.56 -1.95 -6.98
N LEU A 108 -2.50 -1.93 -6.04
CA LEU A 108 -3.83 -1.32 -6.23
C LEU A 108 -3.74 0.21 -6.41
N LEU A 109 -2.85 0.86 -5.67
CA LEU A 109 -2.67 2.30 -5.73
C LEU A 109 -2.00 2.71 -7.04
N THR A 110 -0.98 1.97 -7.49
CA THR A 110 -0.31 2.23 -8.78
C THR A 110 -1.30 2.18 -9.93
N ASP A 111 -2.16 1.15 -9.99
CA ASP A 111 -3.24 1.05 -10.98
C ASP A 111 -4.24 2.22 -10.88
N ALA A 112 -4.61 2.60 -9.66
CA ALA A 112 -5.51 3.73 -9.43
C ALA A 112 -4.90 5.08 -9.85
N ILE A 113 -3.60 5.28 -9.67
CA ILE A 113 -2.88 6.47 -10.14
C ILE A 113 -2.87 6.51 -11.67
N VAL A 114 -2.49 5.41 -12.32
CA VAL A 114 -2.50 5.32 -13.80
C VAL A 114 -3.88 5.63 -14.35
N LYS A 115 -4.93 5.07 -13.74
CA LYS A 115 -6.32 5.36 -14.10
C LYS A 115 -6.67 6.84 -13.91
N TYR A 116 -6.33 7.41 -12.76
CA TYR A 116 -6.59 8.82 -12.46
C TYR A 116 -5.91 9.75 -13.48
N CYS A 117 -4.64 9.50 -13.78
CA CYS A 117 -3.88 10.23 -14.79
C CYS A 117 -4.49 10.06 -16.19
N TYR A 118 -4.90 8.84 -16.58
CA TYR A 118 -5.58 8.58 -17.85
C TYR A 118 -6.85 9.42 -18.00
N ASP A 119 -7.74 9.34 -17.00
CA ASP A 119 -9.02 10.06 -17.01
C ASP A 119 -8.79 11.58 -17.05
N PHE A 120 -7.78 12.07 -16.33
CA PHE A 120 -7.40 13.48 -16.32
C PHE A 120 -6.88 13.95 -17.70
N VAL A 121 -5.99 13.17 -18.33
CA VAL A 121 -5.43 13.48 -19.65
C VAL A 121 -6.53 13.47 -20.72
N LYS A 122 -7.43 12.49 -20.71
CA LYS A 122 -8.55 12.45 -21.67
C LYS A 122 -9.48 13.66 -21.54
N LYS A 123 -9.72 14.13 -20.32
CA LYS A 123 -10.62 15.27 -20.06
C LYS A 123 -9.96 16.62 -20.32
N ASN A 124 -8.72 16.81 -19.87
CA ASN A 124 -8.06 18.12 -19.80
C ASN A 124 -6.97 18.30 -20.86
N LYS A 125 -6.59 17.23 -21.58
CA LYS A 125 -5.46 17.20 -22.53
C LYS A 125 -4.11 17.58 -21.92
N ASN A 126 -3.98 17.47 -20.60
CA ASN A 126 -2.77 17.73 -19.83
C ASN A 126 -2.66 16.72 -18.67
N THR A 127 -1.50 16.62 -18.03
CA THR A 127 -1.30 15.80 -16.82
C THR A 127 -1.78 16.51 -15.56
N PRO A 128 -2.20 15.77 -14.52
CA PRO A 128 -2.47 16.38 -13.21
C PRO A 128 -1.21 17.03 -12.67
N ASN A 129 -1.38 18.16 -11.98
CA ASN A 129 -0.30 18.78 -11.21
C ASN A 129 -0.18 18.12 -9.81
N LEU A 130 0.77 18.59 -9.00
CA LEU A 130 0.98 18.07 -7.65
C LEU A 130 -0.24 18.30 -6.74
N ASP A 131 -0.95 19.42 -6.88
CA ASP A 131 -2.13 19.71 -6.06
C ASP A 131 -3.30 18.78 -6.41
N ASP A 132 -3.53 18.50 -7.69
CA ASP A 132 -4.51 17.53 -8.17
C ASP A 132 -4.23 16.13 -7.60
N LEU A 133 -2.95 15.71 -7.61
CA LEU A 133 -2.52 14.45 -7.01
C LEU A 133 -2.66 14.44 -5.49
N ASN A 134 -2.32 15.53 -4.81
CA ASN A 134 -2.49 15.65 -3.37
C ASN A 134 -3.97 15.44 -2.99
N VAL A 135 -4.89 16.08 -3.72
CA VAL A 135 -6.33 15.87 -3.52
C VAL A 135 -6.73 14.40 -3.74
N PHE A 136 -6.20 13.76 -4.78
CA PHE A 136 -6.43 12.33 -5.02
C PHE A 136 -5.98 11.46 -3.82
N PHE A 137 -4.76 11.67 -3.31
CA PHE A 137 -4.23 10.90 -2.18
C PHE A 137 -4.98 11.15 -0.88
N ILE A 138 -5.25 12.41 -0.54
CA ILE A 138 -5.99 12.79 0.66
C ILE A 138 -7.39 12.16 0.65
N ASN A 139 -8.09 12.16 -0.48
CA ASN A 139 -9.41 11.53 -0.58
C ASN A 139 -9.37 10.02 -0.30
N ARG A 140 -8.32 9.32 -0.75
CA ARG A 140 -8.13 7.90 -0.44
C ARG A 140 -7.83 7.69 1.05
N LEU A 141 -6.94 8.50 1.62
CA LEU A 141 -6.60 8.44 3.05
C LEU A 141 -7.83 8.69 3.92
N LEU A 142 -8.67 9.67 3.59
CA LEU A 142 -9.93 9.94 4.29
C LEU A 142 -10.92 8.77 4.21
N ALA A 143 -10.94 8.01 3.11
CA ALA A 143 -11.76 6.80 3.01
C ALA A 143 -11.28 5.70 3.98
N TYR A 144 -9.97 5.57 4.18
CA TYR A 144 -9.41 4.68 5.19
C TYR A 144 -9.65 5.16 6.62
N VAL A 145 -9.59 6.46 6.88
CA VAL A 145 -9.99 7.03 8.19
C VAL A 145 -11.43 6.66 8.53
N LYS A 146 -12.38 6.82 7.61
CA LYS A 146 -13.79 6.41 7.83
C LYS A 146 -13.92 4.92 8.17
N THR A 147 -13.09 4.09 7.53
CA THR A 147 -13.07 2.64 7.78
C THR A 147 -12.50 2.33 9.17
N ILE A 148 -11.43 3.03 9.57
CA ILE A 148 -10.84 2.93 10.91
C ILE A 148 -11.84 3.36 11.98
N GLU A 149 -12.52 4.49 11.80
CA GLU A 149 -13.54 4.98 12.73
C GLU A 149 -14.69 3.97 12.89
N PHE A 150 -15.12 3.33 11.79
CA PHE A 150 -16.10 2.25 11.84
C PHE A 150 -15.60 1.09 12.69
N PHE A 151 -14.39 0.58 12.43
CA PHE A 151 -13.84 -0.53 13.21
C PHE A 151 -13.60 -0.17 14.67
N ASN A 152 -13.14 1.05 14.96
CA ASN A 152 -12.86 1.53 16.31
C ASN A 152 -14.14 1.64 17.16
N LYS A 153 -15.30 1.91 16.55
CA LYS A 153 -16.58 1.89 17.29
C LYS A 153 -17.09 0.49 17.62
N ASN A 154 -16.56 -0.54 16.96
CA ASN A 154 -17.07 -1.91 17.03
C ASN A 154 -16.08 -2.90 17.67
N THR A 155 -14.86 -2.45 18.00
CA THR A 155 -13.81 -3.25 18.65
C THR A 155 -13.96 -3.23 20.17
N LYS A 156 -13.46 -4.26 20.85
CA LYS A 156 -13.28 -4.24 22.32
C LYS A 156 -12.01 -3.50 22.73
N LYS A 157 -11.02 -3.45 21.84
CA LYS A 157 -9.73 -2.76 22.02
C LYS A 157 -9.73 -1.50 21.16
N ASN A 158 -10.15 -0.39 21.75
CA ASN A 158 -10.16 0.90 21.08
C ASN A 158 -8.73 1.45 20.95
N LEU A 159 -8.51 2.26 19.92
CA LEU A 159 -7.33 3.11 19.85
C LEU A 159 -7.22 3.98 21.10
N SER A 160 -5.98 4.26 21.51
CA SER A 160 -5.70 5.18 22.60
C SER A 160 -6.31 6.56 22.31
N LYS A 161 -6.62 7.32 23.38
CA LYS A 161 -7.14 8.69 23.23
C LYS A 161 -6.19 9.55 22.38
N GLN A 162 -4.88 9.38 22.56
CA GLN A 162 -3.85 10.07 21.79
C GLN A 162 -3.94 9.71 20.30
N ASN A 163 -4.05 8.43 19.94
CA ASN A 163 -4.17 8.02 18.54
C ASN A 163 -5.45 8.55 17.89
N LEU A 164 -6.56 8.61 18.64
CA LEU A 164 -7.80 9.23 18.16
C LEU A 164 -7.63 10.73 17.90
N GLU A 165 -6.97 11.45 18.80
CA GLU A 165 -6.66 12.87 18.60
C GLU A 165 -5.75 13.11 17.39
N VAL A 166 -4.80 12.22 17.13
CA VAL A 166 -3.95 12.29 15.93
C VAL A 166 -4.79 12.08 14.66
N ILE A 167 -5.64 11.05 14.62
CA ILE A 167 -6.55 10.79 13.50
C ILE A 167 -7.48 11.99 13.23
N GLU A 168 -8.01 12.62 14.28
CA GLU A 168 -8.83 13.83 14.15
C GLU A 168 -8.06 14.98 13.48
N LYS A 169 -6.81 15.22 13.89
CA LYS A 169 -5.95 16.25 13.29
C LYS A 169 -5.62 15.94 11.82
N MET A 170 -5.34 14.68 11.51
CA MET A 170 -5.04 14.24 10.13
C MET A 170 -6.18 14.60 9.17
N LYS A 171 -7.44 14.44 9.58
CA LYS A 171 -8.61 14.77 8.72
C LYS A 171 -8.65 16.22 8.23
N ALA A 172 -8.07 17.14 8.98
CA ALA A 172 -7.99 18.56 8.62
C ALA A 172 -6.68 18.92 7.89
N CYS A 173 -5.73 18.00 7.80
CA CYS A 173 -4.42 18.24 7.20
C CYS A 173 -4.43 17.93 5.70
N SER A 174 -3.89 18.84 4.89
CA SER A 174 -3.67 18.66 3.46
C SER A 174 -2.25 18.18 3.09
N ASN A 175 -1.33 18.17 4.06
CA ASN A 175 0.09 17.85 3.83
C ASN A 175 0.39 16.36 4.03
N LEU A 176 0.70 15.64 2.96
CA LEU A 176 0.97 14.20 2.98
C LEU A 176 2.19 13.79 3.83
N GLU A 177 3.20 14.64 3.98
CA GLU A 177 4.35 14.36 4.86
C GLU A 177 3.94 14.40 6.34
N GLU A 178 3.00 15.27 6.70
CA GLU A 178 2.43 15.30 8.06
C GLU A 178 1.54 14.09 8.30
N TRP A 179 0.81 13.62 7.28
CA TRP A 179 0.09 12.35 7.34
C TRP A 179 1.05 11.18 7.60
N GLN A 180 2.15 11.09 6.85
CA GLN A 180 3.16 10.04 7.05
C GLN A 180 3.70 10.02 8.48
N LYS A 181 4.17 11.18 8.98
CA LYS A 181 4.67 11.31 10.36
C LYS A 181 3.62 10.93 11.40
N SER A 182 2.36 11.31 11.18
CA SER A 182 1.26 10.98 12.08
C SER A 182 0.95 9.48 12.09
N LEU A 183 1.04 8.83 10.94
CA LEU A 183 0.88 7.37 10.82
C LEU A 183 2.02 6.64 11.51
N ASP A 184 3.26 7.08 11.32
CA ASP A 184 4.44 6.50 11.98
C ASP A 184 4.32 6.57 13.51
N LEU A 185 3.78 7.68 14.04
CA LEU A 185 3.51 7.82 15.48
C LEU A 185 2.48 6.80 15.98
N ILE A 186 1.39 6.59 15.23
CA ILE A 186 0.35 5.61 15.62
C ILE A 186 0.89 4.18 15.51
N ILE A 187 1.70 3.89 14.47
CA ILE A 187 2.32 2.57 14.29
C ILE A 187 3.32 2.31 15.42
N GLY A 188 4.16 3.28 15.78
CA GLY A 188 5.11 3.14 16.88
C GLY A 188 4.43 2.88 18.23
N ASP A 189 3.37 3.63 18.55
CA ASP A 189 2.56 3.38 19.76
C ASP A 189 1.96 1.97 19.77
N TYR A 190 1.57 1.47 18.59
CA TYR A 190 1.08 0.11 18.46
C TYR A 190 2.19 -0.94 18.68
N GLU A 191 3.35 -0.75 18.06
CA GLU A 191 4.49 -1.66 18.18
C GLU A 191 4.96 -1.76 19.64
N ASP A 192 5.12 -0.63 20.32
CA ASP A 192 5.60 -0.56 21.70
C ASP A 192 4.64 -1.20 22.71
N ASN A 193 3.33 -1.05 22.52
CA ASN A 193 2.34 -1.46 23.53
C ASN A 193 1.72 -2.84 23.28
N HIS A 194 1.86 -3.41 22.07
CA HIS A 194 1.08 -4.57 21.66
C HIS A 194 1.86 -5.71 21.00
N LEU A 195 3.14 -5.53 20.63
CA LEU A 195 3.96 -6.63 20.08
C LEU A 195 4.24 -7.74 21.10
N ASP A 196 4.39 -7.42 22.39
CA ASP A 196 4.69 -8.42 23.41
C ASP A 196 3.44 -9.20 23.86
N TYR A 197 2.25 -8.63 23.70
CA TYR A 197 0.96 -9.25 24.07
C TYR A 197 0.36 -10.16 23.00
N LEU A 198 0.95 -10.14 21.81
CA LEU A 198 0.50 -10.77 20.57
C LEU A 198 0.59 -12.31 20.61
N TYR A 199 1.54 -12.86 21.38
CA TYR A 199 1.78 -14.30 21.48
C TYR A 199 0.75 -15.07 22.33
N LEU A 200 -0.18 -14.38 23.00
CA LEU A 200 -1.01 -14.98 24.06
C LEU A 200 -2.50 -15.09 23.77
N ASN A 201 -3.06 -14.41 22.75
CA ASN A 201 -4.52 -14.42 22.53
C ASN A 201 -4.92 -14.45 21.05
N ASP A 202 -5.61 -15.52 20.69
CA ASP A 202 -5.96 -16.00 19.34
C ASP A 202 -7.14 -15.25 18.67
N ASP A 203 -7.51 -14.05 19.14
CA ASP A 203 -8.64 -13.29 18.59
C ASP A 203 -8.25 -12.50 17.33
N TYR A 204 -7.84 -13.23 16.28
CA TYR A 204 -7.51 -12.71 14.96
C TYR A 204 -8.72 -12.06 14.23
N ASN A 205 -9.93 -12.22 14.78
CA ASN A 205 -11.16 -11.59 14.28
C ASN A 205 -11.43 -10.21 14.89
N ASP A 206 -10.56 -9.71 15.76
CA ASP A 206 -10.75 -8.41 16.38
C ASP A 206 -10.63 -7.27 15.34
N TYR A 207 -11.58 -6.34 15.40
CA TYR A 207 -11.58 -5.14 14.55
C TYR A 207 -10.32 -4.30 14.73
N PHE A 208 -9.63 -4.45 15.86
CA PHE A 208 -8.32 -3.88 16.12
C PHE A 208 -7.28 -4.20 15.02
N TRP A 209 -7.12 -5.46 14.61
CA TRP A 209 -6.18 -5.82 13.54
C TRP A 209 -6.56 -5.21 12.20
N LYS A 210 -7.85 -5.03 11.95
CA LYS A 210 -8.33 -4.36 10.75
C LYS A 210 -7.97 -2.87 10.77
N ILE A 211 -7.93 -2.24 11.94
CA ILE A 211 -7.46 -0.85 12.11
C ILE A 211 -5.96 -0.76 11.80
N VAL A 212 -5.13 -1.57 12.46
CA VAL A 212 -3.66 -1.57 12.24
C VAL A 212 -3.32 -1.78 10.76
N ASN A 213 -3.95 -2.78 10.14
CA ASN A 213 -3.77 -3.02 8.71
C ASN A 213 -4.17 -1.82 7.84
N LYS A 214 -5.23 -1.09 8.20
CA LYS A 214 -5.63 0.12 7.46
C LYS A 214 -4.60 1.24 7.63
N ILE A 215 -4.03 1.39 8.81
CA ILE A 215 -2.98 2.38 9.09
C ILE A 215 -1.72 2.07 8.24
N SER A 216 -1.26 0.82 8.19
CA SER A 216 -0.11 0.44 7.34
C SER A 216 -0.39 0.67 5.84
N GLN A 217 -1.62 0.41 5.38
CA GLN A 217 -2.01 0.73 4.00
C GLN A 217 -2.01 2.25 3.72
N MET A 218 -2.41 3.07 4.70
CA MET A 218 -2.32 4.53 4.58
C MET A 218 -0.86 5.01 4.50
N GLN A 219 0.05 4.36 5.22
CA GLN A 219 1.48 4.67 5.17
C GLN A 219 2.03 4.45 3.75
N ALA A 220 1.69 3.32 3.12
CA ALA A 220 2.05 3.02 1.73
C ALA A 220 1.53 4.07 0.73
N ILE A 221 0.33 4.61 0.96
CA ILE A 221 -0.22 5.71 0.14
C ILE A 221 0.65 6.96 0.27
N CYS A 222 1.07 7.30 1.49
CA CYS A 222 1.92 8.46 1.74
C CYS A 222 3.31 8.27 1.11
N GLU A 223 3.92 7.10 1.27
CA GLU A 223 5.22 6.76 0.67
C GLU A 223 5.22 6.94 -0.85
N ILE A 224 4.24 6.35 -1.55
CA ILE A 224 4.12 6.49 -3.00
C ILE A 224 3.91 7.95 -3.40
N ALA A 225 3.06 8.68 -2.68
CA ALA A 225 2.81 10.09 -2.98
C ALA A 225 4.05 10.97 -2.80
N VAL A 226 4.82 10.73 -1.74
CA VAL A 226 6.08 11.42 -1.47
C VAL A 226 7.13 11.07 -2.53
N ASN A 227 7.24 9.81 -2.94
CA ASN A 227 8.13 9.38 -4.02
C ASN A 227 7.80 10.05 -5.36
N ILE A 228 6.50 10.15 -5.70
CA ILE A 228 6.05 10.89 -6.87
C ILE A 228 6.44 12.37 -6.77
N LYS A 229 6.19 13.00 -5.61
CA LYS A 229 6.52 14.41 -5.39
C LYS A 229 8.01 14.68 -5.61
N TYR A 230 8.89 13.86 -5.04
CA TYR A 230 10.34 14.00 -5.24
C TYR A 230 10.72 13.81 -6.72
N ASN A 231 10.24 12.74 -7.36
CA ASN A 231 10.53 12.49 -8.77
C ASN A 231 10.09 13.66 -9.69
N LEU A 232 8.95 14.30 -9.40
CA LEU A 232 8.46 15.42 -10.22
C LEU A 232 9.20 16.73 -9.97
N ASN A 233 9.78 16.92 -8.79
CA ASN A 233 10.57 18.09 -8.47
C ASN A 233 11.99 17.97 -9.04
N ASP A 234 12.62 16.81 -8.95
CA ASP A 234 13.97 16.56 -9.48
C ASP A 234 14.03 16.68 -11.02
N ASN A 235 12.91 16.47 -11.71
CA ASN A 235 12.78 16.62 -13.16
C ASN A 235 12.45 18.06 -13.62
N GLN A 236 12.43 19.04 -12.70
CA GLN A 236 12.23 20.46 -13.03
C GLN A 236 13.51 21.30 -13.04
N ASP A 237 14.65 20.71 -12.65
CA ASP A 237 16.00 21.28 -12.71
C ASP A 237 16.78 20.80 -13.96
#